data_AF-A0A0F9CXW1-F1
#
_entry.id   AF-A0A0F9CXW1-F1
#
_cell.length_a   1.000
_cell.length_b   1.000
_cell.length_c   1.000
_cell.angle_alpha   90.00
_cell.angle_beta   90.00
_cell.angle_gamma   90.00
#
_symmetry.space_group_name_H-M   'P 1'
#
loop_
_entity.id
_entity.type
_entity.pdbx_description
1 polymer ?
#
loop_
_entity_poly.entity_id
_entity_poly.type
_entity_poly.pdbx_seq_one_letter_code
_entity_poly.pdbx_strand_id
1 'polypeptide(L)'
;MNENHTIKISEELKLKYSQVQSVYALLKEDATIPFIARYRKEATGSLDEVAVTSIRDRLLQLKELDSRRETILKSLEEHGHLTDELKEKVIEAETLSVLEDIYLPYRPKRRTKAAIAKEKGLEPLALLIFDQKGIDPAAE
;
A
#
# COMPACT_ATOMS: atom_id res chain seq x y z
N MET A 1 1.81 -2.44 -15.37
CA MET A 1 1.45 -3.62 -14.57
C MET A 1 2.22 -4.78 -15.19
N ASN A 2 2.91 -5.56 -14.37
CA ASN A 2 3.92 -6.50 -14.84
C ASN A 2 3.27 -7.77 -15.42
N GLU A 3 3.85 -8.31 -16.50
CA GLU A 3 3.49 -9.65 -17.03
C GLU A 3 3.58 -10.74 -15.96
N ASN A 4 4.42 -10.53 -14.93
CA ASN A 4 4.52 -11.40 -13.77
C ASN A 4 3.20 -11.54 -12.99
N HIS A 5 2.33 -10.51 -12.97
CA HIS A 5 1.04 -10.60 -12.26
C HIS A 5 0.07 -11.53 -12.97
N THR A 6 -0.01 -11.46 -14.29
CA THR A 6 -0.92 -12.33 -15.06
C THR A 6 -0.48 -13.79 -14.97
N ILE A 7 0.84 -14.06 -14.94
CA ILE A 7 1.39 -15.40 -14.69
C ILE A 7 0.99 -15.89 -13.29
N LYS A 8 1.32 -15.12 -12.24
CA LYS A 8 1.03 -15.51 -10.85
C LYS A 8 -0.46 -15.78 -10.62
N ILE A 9 -1.34 -14.92 -11.15
CA ILE A 9 -2.79 -15.09 -11.05
C ILE A 9 -3.26 -16.35 -11.80
N SER A 10 -2.66 -16.65 -12.96
CA SER A 10 -3.02 -17.86 -13.72
C SER A 10 -2.71 -19.14 -12.94
N GLU A 11 -1.59 -19.17 -12.23
CA GLU A 11 -1.18 -20.29 -11.38
C GLU A 11 -2.07 -20.39 -10.12
N GLU A 12 -2.27 -19.29 -9.41
CA GLU A 12 -3.08 -19.23 -8.18
C GLU A 12 -4.55 -19.61 -8.43
N LEU A 13 -5.15 -19.12 -9.51
CA LEU A 13 -6.55 -19.37 -9.86
C LEU A 13 -6.75 -20.62 -10.74
N LYS A 14 -5.66 -21.30 -11.13
CA LYS A 14 -5.68 -22.45 -12.05
C LYS A 14 -6.39 -22.14 -13.37
N LEU A 15 -6.15 -20.95 -13.91
CA LEU A 15 -6.69 -20.48 -15.18
C LEU A 15 -5.61 -20.46 -16.25
N LYS A 16 -5.99 -20.50 -17.52
CA LYS A 16 -4.99 -20.34 -18.59
C LYS A 16 -4.46 -18.91 -18.57
N TYR A 17 -3.14 -18.77 -18.75
CA TYR A 17 -2.49 -17.47 -18.86
C TYR A 17 -3.19 -16.53 -19.85
N SER A 18 -3.56 -17.04 -21.03
CA SER A 18 -4.27 -16.26 -22.06
C SER A 18 -5.62 -15.71 -21.58
N GLN A 19 -6.35 -16.45 -20.74
CA GLN A 19 -7.64 -16.00 -20.22
C GLN A 19 -7.45 -14.84 -19.23
N VAL A 20 -6.47 -14.95 -18.33
CA VAL A 20 -6.12 -13.89 -17.38
C VAL A 20 -5.62 -12.65 -18.11
N GLN A 21 -4.79 -12.84 -19.16
CA GLN A 21 -4.30 -11.75 -19.99
C GLN A 21 -5.43 -11.02 -20.73
N SER A 22 -6.40 -11.76 -21.31
CA SER A 22 -7.57 -11.16 -21.95
C SER A 22 -8.42 -10.35 -20.97
N VAL A 23 -8.70 -10.90 -19.78
CA VAL A 23 -9.45 -10.17 -18.74
C VAL A 23 -8.69 -8.93 -18.31
N TYR A 24 -7.37 -9.03 -18.10
CA TYR A 24 -6.52 -7.90 -17.75
C TYR A 24 -6.58 -6.78 -18.80
N ALA A 25 -6.48 -7.12 -20.09
CA ALA A 25 -6.56 -6.17 -21.19
C ALA A 25 -7.92 -5.44 -21.21
N LEU A 26 -9.01 -6.19 -21.05
CA LEU A 26 -10.36 -5.61 -21.01
C LEU A 26 -10.56 -4.69 -19.79
N LEU A 27 -10.09 -5.08 -18.61
CA LEU A 27 -10.15 -4.23 -17.42
C LEU A 27 -9.33 -2.95 -17.57
N LYS A 28 -8.24 -2.96 -18.35
CA LYS A 28 -7.44 -1.78 -18.65
C LYS A 28 -8.16 -0.80 -19.59
N GLU A 29 -9.11 -1.30 -20.38
CA GLU A 29 -10.02 -0.50 -21.22
C GLU A 29 -11.30 -0.10 -20.47
N ASP A 30 -11.27 -0.11 -19.14
CA ASP A 30 -12.39 0.22 -18.25
C ASP A 30 -13.65 -0.65 -18.48
N ALA A 31 -13.50 -1.85 -19.05
CA ALA A 31 -14.58 -2.79 -19.20
C ALA A 31 -15.06 -3.31 -17.83
N THR A 32 -16.37 -3.30 -17.60
CA THR A 32 -16.95 -3.76 -16.33
C THR A 32 -17.01 -5.29 -16.25
N ILE A 33 -17.01 -5.85 -15.03
CA ILE A 33 -17.11 -7.31 -14.82
C ILE A 33 -18.37 -7.89 -15.51
N PRO A 34 -19.58 -7.31 -15.34
CA PRO A 34 -20.76 -7.84 -16.02
C PRO A 34 -20.63 -7.78 -17.54
N PHE A 35 -19.96 -6.74 -18.07
CA PHE A 35 -19.72 -6.64 -19.51
C PHE A 35 -18.79 -7.73 -20.01
N ILE A 36 -17.67 -7.98 -19.32
CA ILE A 36 -16.70 -9.01 -19.68
C ILE A 36 -17.36 -10.40 -19.64
N ALA A 37 -18.04 -10.73 -18.54
CA ALA A 37 -18.67 -12.03 -18.33
C ALA A 37 -19.82 -12.32 -19.32
N ARG A 38 -20.54 -11.28 -19.78
CA ARG A 38 -21.68 -11.44 -20.71
C ARG A 38 -21.28 -11.35 -22.18
N TYR A 39 -20.46 -10.36 -22.54
CA TYR A 39 -20.22 -9.97 -23.94
C TYR A 39 -18.81 -10.29 -24.46
N ARG A 40 -17.89 -10.74 -23.61
CA ARG A 40 -16.50 -11.09 -24.00
C ARG A 40 -16.14 -12.55 -23.74
N LYS A 41 -17.14 -13.44 -23.73
CA LYS A 41 -16.95 -14.87 -23.46
C LYS A 41 -15.91 -15.52 -24.39
N GLU A 42 -15.95 -15.27 -25.69
CA GLU A 42 -14.97 -15.88 -26.60
C GLU A 42 -13.54 -15.40 -26.31
N ALA A 43 -13.37 -14.09 -26.06
CA ALA A 43 -12.06 -13.51 -25.75
C ALA A 43 -11.47 -14.02 -24.43
N THR A 44 -12.31 -14.35 -23.44
CA THR A 44 -11.88 -14.85 -22.13
C THR A 44 -11.92 -16.37 -22.00
N GLY A 45 -12.31 -17.11 -23.05
CA GLY A 45 -12.48 -18.57 -22.96
C GLY A 45 -13.64 -18.98 -22.05
N SER A 46 -14.72 -18.21 -22.07
CA SER A 46 -15.98 -18.43 -21.35
C SER A 46 -15.87 -18.34 -19.83
N LEU A 47 -15.01 -17.46 -19.31
CA LEU A 47 -14.98 -17.16 -17.87
C LEU A 47 -16.30 -16.55 -17.41
N ASP A 48 -16.77 -16.99 -16.24
CA ASP A 48 -17.95 -16.46 -15.58
C ASP A 48 -17.64 -15.20 -14.75
N GLU A 49 -18.68 -14.59 -14.19
CA GLU A 49 -18.57 -13.37 -13.41
C GLU A 49 -17.72 -13.55 -12.15
N VAL A 50 -17.75 -14.74 -11.54
CA VAL A 50 -16.98 -15.07 -10.33
C VAL A 50 -15.48 -15.14 -10.64
N ALA A 51 -15.11 -15.79 -11.74
CA ALA A 51 -13.71 -15.88 -12.17
C ALA A 51 -13.16 -14.50 -12.58
N VAL A 52 -13.93 -13.72 -13.34
CA VAL A 52 -13.53 -12.35 -13.73
C VAL A 52 -13.36 -11.45 -12.51
N THR A 53 -14.27 -11.55 -11.53
CA THR A 53 -14.14 -10.83 -10.25
C THR A 53 -12.89 -11.22 -9.49
N SER A 54 -12.61 -12.53 -9.40
CA SER A 54 -11.43 -13.06 -8.71
C SER A 54 -10.12 -12.56 -9.35
N ILE A 55 -10.05 -12.52 -10.68
CA ILE A 55 -8.92 -11.95 -11.41
C ILE A 55 -8.76 -10.46 -11.09
N ARG A 56 -9.84 -9.66 -11.18
CA ARG A 56 -9.82 -8.23 -10.88
C ARG A 56 -9.29 -7.99 -9.46
N ASP A 57 -9.84 -8.69 -8.48
CA ASP A 57 -9.49 -8.47 -7.06
C ASP A 57 -8.04 -8.83 -6.80
N ARG A 58 -7.57 -9.93 -7.38
CA ARG A 58 -6.17 -10.32 -7.22
C ARG A 58 -5.21 -9.36 -7.92
N LEU A 59 -5.58 -8.85 -9.11
CA LEU A 59 -4.83 -7.77 -9.78
C LEU A 59 -4.71 -6.53 -8.89
N LEU A 60 -5.81 -6.10 -8.26
CA LEU A 60 -5.82 -4.94 -7.37
C LEU A 60 -4.92 -5.16 -6.14
N GLN A 61 -5.01 -6.33 -5.50
CA GLN A 61 -4.16 -6.69 -4.37
C GLN A 61 -2.67 -6.67 -4.73
N LEU A 62 -2.28 -7.26 -5.87
CA LEU A 62 -0.88 -7.26 -6.31
C LEU A 62 -0.39 -5.85 -6.66
N LYS A 63 -1.25 -5.01 -7.25
CA LYS A 63 -0.93 -3.60 -7.51
C LYS A 63 -0.69 -2.82 -6.21
N GLU A 64 -1.55 -3.03 -5.22
CA GLU A 64 -1.41 -2.40 -3.90
C GLU A 64 -0.13 -2.86 -3.20
N LEU A 65 0.16 -4.17 -3.24
CA LEU A 65 1.39 -4.75 -2.71
C LEU A 65 2.62 -4.11 -3.33
N ASP A 66 2.68 -4.00 -4.67
CA ASP A 66 3.78 -3.37 -5.38
C ASP A 66 3.95 -1.89 -5.02
N SER A 67 2.86 -1.13 -5.02
CA SER A 67 2.88 0.29 -4.67
C SER A 67 3.35 0.51 -3.24
N ARG A 68 2.90 -0.35 -2.31
CA ARG A 68 3.30 -0.28 -0.92
C ARG A 68 4.77 -0.66 -0.75
N ARG A 69 5.24 -1.71 -1.44
CA ARG A 69 6.64 -2.13 -1.48
C ARG A 69 7.54 -0.98 -1.93
N GLU A 70 7.20 -0.31 -3.02
CA GLU A 70 7.97 0.84 -3.52
C GLU A 70 8.02 1.98 -2.49
N THR A 71 6.90 2.26 -1.83
CA THR A 71 6.82 3.30 -0.78
C THR A 71 7.72 2.96 0.41
N ILE A 72 7.72 1.70 0.85
CA ILE A 72 8.57 1.22 1.96
C ILE A 72 10.05 1.31 1.58
N LEU A 73 10.43 0.84 0.39
CA LEU A 73 11.82 0.92 -0.09
C LEU A 73 12.32 2.37 -0.13
N LYS A 74 11.52 3.30 -0.67
CA LYS A 74 11.86 4.72 -0.68
C LYS A 74 12.04 5.27 0.73
N SER A 75 11.13 4.96 1.65
CA SER A 75 11.25 5.44 3.04
C SER A 75 12.48 4.88 3.74
N LEU A 76 12.81 3.60 3.51
CA LEU A 76 14.02 2.98 4.06
C LEU A 76 15.30 3.62 3.50
N GLU A 77 15.31 3.95 2.20
CA GLU A 77 16.43 4.64 1.55
C GLU A 77 16.59 6.06 2.08
N GLU A 78 15.51 6.84 2.14
CA GLU A 78 15.47 8.23 2.64
C GLU A 78 15.99 8.36 4.08
N HIS A 79 15.77 7.34 4.90
CA HIS A 79 16.21 7.30 6.30
C HIS A 79 17.52 6.52 6.52
N GLY A 80 18.18 6.05 5.45
CA GLY A 80 19.46 5.35 5.53
C GLY A 80 19.39 3.97 6.19
N HIS A 81 18.20 3.35 6.19
CA HIS A 81 17.96 2.00 6.74
C HIS A 81 18.01 0.90 5.67
N LEU A 82 18.06 1.24 4.38
CA LEU A 82 18.03 0.28 3.29
C LEU A 82 19.37 -0.47 3.17
N THR A 83 19.43 -1.69 3.70
CA THR A 83 20.49 -2.67 3.45
C THR A 83 20.08 -3.63 2.34
N ASP A 84 21.04 -4.32 1.72
CA ASP A 84 20.76 -5.33 0.69
C ASP A 84 19.87 -6.46 1.24
N GLU A 85 20.15 -6.96 2.45
CA GLU A 85 19.33 -7.98 3.11
C GLU A 85 17.88 -7.50 3.37
N LEU A 86 17.70 -6.24 3.78
CA LEU A 86 16.38 -5.68 4.05
C LEU A 86 15.62 -5.45 2.74
N LYS A 87 16.32 -5.01 1.70
CA LYS A 87 15.78 -4.85 0.35
C LYS A 87 15.27 -6.19 -0.18
N GLU A 88 16.03 -7.26 -0.05
CA GLU A 88 15.60 -8.61 -0.44
C GLU A 88 14.35 -9.04 0.31
N LYS A 89 14.31 -8.91 1.65
CA LYS A 89 13.12 -9.23 2.46
C LYS A 89 11.87 -8.47 2.00
N VAL A 90 12.01 -7.18 1.68
CA VAL A 90 10.91 -6.35 1.18
C VAL A 90 10.46 -6.77 -0.22
N ILE A 91 11.38 -7.19 -1.09
CA ILE A 91 11.07 -7.70 -2.44
C ILE A 91 10.34 -9.03 -2.36
N GLU A 92 10.79 -9.95 -1.50
CA GLU A 92 10.22 -11.29 -1.34
C GLU A 92 8.88 -11.32 -0.61
N ALA A 93 8.52 -10.25 0.10
CA ALA A 93 7.25 -10.20 0.84
C ALA A 93 6.03 -10.39 -0.08
N GLU A 94 5.27 -11.46 0.19
CA GLU A 94 4.12 -11.88 -0.62
C GLU A 94 2.79 -11.23 -0.21
N THR A 95 2.73 -10.62 0.98
CA THR A 95 1.51 -10.02 1.51
C THR A 95 1.77 -8.65 2.11
N LEU A 96 0.72 -7.81 2.14
CA LEU A 96 0.79 -6.49 2.76
C LEU A 96 1.13 -6.59 4.26
N SER A 97 0.62 -7.60 4.97
CA SER A 97 0.94 -7.80 6.38
C SER A 97 2.43 -8.01 6.60
N VAL A 98 3.05 -8.90 5.80
CA VAL A 98 4.49 -9.18 5.91
C VAL A 98 5.31 -7.93 5.58
N LEU A 99 4.90 -7.14 4.58
CA LEU A 99 5.53 -5.85 4.29
C LEU A 99 5.46 -4.89 5.48
N GLU A 100 4.29 -4.76 6.13
CA GLU A 100 4.14 -3.89 7.29
C GLU A 100 4.97 -4.38 8.48
N ASP A 101 5.02 -5.69 8.72
CA ASP A 101 5.81 -6.27 9.81
C ASP A 101 7.30 -6.00 9.62
N ILE A 102 7.81 -6.12 8.39
CA ILE A 102 9.20 -5.77 8.03
C ILE A 102 9.46 -4.27 8.24
N TYR A 103 8.52 -3.41 7.85
CA TYR A 103 8.69 -1.97 7.90
C TYR A 103 8.47 -1.37 9.31
N LEU A 104 7.73 -2.06 10.18
CA LEU A 104 7.31 -1.57 11.49
C LEU A 104 8.46 -0.99 12.35
N PRO A 105 9.65 -1.63 12.44
CA PRO A 105 10.76 -1.10 13.24
C PRO A 105 11.35 0.22 12.69
N TYR A 106 11.21 0.46 11.39
CA TYR A 106 11.80 1.58 10.67
C TYR A 106 10.82 2.72 10.40
N ARG A 107 9.53 2.48 10.69
CA ARG A 107 8.48 3.46 10.45
C ARG A 107 8.80 4.77 11.18
N PRO A 108 8.93 5.90 10.47
CA PRO A 108 9.23 7.18 11.08
C PRO A 108 8.18 7.52 12.14
N LYS A 109 8.64 7.82 13.35
CA LYS A 109 7.73 8.30 14.39
C LYS A 109 7.18 9.65 13.94
N ARG A 110 5.86 9.81 14.06
CA ARG A 110 5.20 11.09 13.76
C ARG A 110 5.89 12.20 14.54
N ARG A 111 6.52 13.15 13.84
CA ARG A 111 6.94 14.41 14.46
C ARG A 111 5.69 15.18 14.84
N THR A 112 5.39 15.20 16.14
CA THR A 112 4.23 15.94 16.65
C THR A 112 4.49 17.43 16.58
N LYS A 113 3.43 18.24 16.50
CA LYS A 113 3.56 19.71 16.61
C LYS A 113 4.29 20.10 17.90
N ALA A 114 4.09 19.35 18.98
CA ALA A 114 4.81 19.52 20.24
C ALA A 114 6.31 19.24 20.09
N ALA A 115 6.73 18.15 19.45
CA ALA A 115 8.15 17.86 19.21
C ALA A 115 8.81 18.97 18.38
N ILE A 116 8.13 19.45 17.32
CA ILE A 116 8.61 20.56 16.49
C ILE A 116 8.72 21.85 17.32
N ALA A 117 7.75 22.13 18.20
CA ALA A 117 7.77 23.30 19.07
C ALA A 117 8.91 23.26 20.09
N LYS A 118 9.17 22.08 20.69
CA LYS A 118 10.30 21.88 21.61
C LYS A 118 11.64 22.10 20.92
N GLU A 119 11.84 21.53 19.73
CA GLU A 119 13.05 21.74 18.91
C GLU A 119 13.27 23.20 18.53
N LYS A 120 12.20 23.98 18.38
CA LYS A 120 12.26 25.44 18.17
C LYS A 120 12.48 26.25 19.46
N GLY A 121 12.71 25.59 20.60
CA GLY A 121 12.95 26.24 21.88
C GLY A 121 11.69 26.81 22.55
N LEU A 122 10.49 26.36 22.18
CA LEU A 122 9.23 26.86 22.76
C LEU A 122 8.85 26.19 24.10
N GLU A 123 9.60 25.18 24.53
CA GLU A 123 9.36 24.45 25.78
C GLU A 123 9.42 25.33 27.04
N PRO A 124 10.41 26.23 27.22
CA PRO A 124 10.47 27.10 28.40
C PRO A 124 9.26 28.05 28.51
N LEU A 125 8.80 28.61 27.39
CA LEU A 125 7.62 29.47 27.37
C LEU A 125 6.34 28.71 27.77
N ALA A 126 6.18 27.49 27.26
CA ALA A 126 5.04 26.65 27.61
C ALA A 126 5.03 26.32 29.12
N LEU A 127 6.19 26.05 29.72
CA LEU A 127 6.33 25.81 31.15
C LEU A 127 6.01 27.06 31.98
N LEU A 128 6.42 28.25 31.53
CA LEU A 128 6.07 29.52 32.20
C LEU A 128 4.56 29.77 32.20
N ILE A 129 3.88 29.54 31.09
CA ILE A 129 2.41 29.68 30.99
C ILE A 129 1.72 28.63 31.88
N PHE A 130 2.23 27.40 31.89
CA PHE A 130 1.65 26.30 32.65
C PHE A 130 1.79 26.48 34.17
N ASP A 131 2.89 27.04 34.64
CA ASP A 131 3.17 27.27 36.07
C ASP A 131 2.14 28.22 36.73
N GLN A 132 1.42 29.05 35.94
CA GLN A 132 0.33 29.93 36.37
C GLN A 132 0.59 30.68 37.69
N LYS A 133 1.85 31.07 37.95
CA LYS A 133 2.20 31.86 39.12
C LYS A 133 1.71 33.30 38.93
N GLY A 134 0.45 33.55 39.29
CA GLY A 134 -0.05 34.89 39.61
C GLY A 134 -1.24 35.41 38.82
N ILE A 135 -1.99 34.59 38.05
CA ILE A 135 -3.21 35.06 37.38
C ILE A 135 -4.33 34.04 37.59
N ASP A 136 -5.40 34.48 38.26
CA ASP A 136 -6.69 33.79 38.34
C ASP A 136 -7.57 34.28 37.18
N PRO A 137 -7.83 33.46 36.14
CA PRO A 137 -8.64 33.86 34.99
C PRO A 137 -10.11 34.13 35.33
N ALA A 138 -10.59 33.70 36.50
CA ALA A 138 -11.97 33.93 36.93
C ALA A 138 -12.14 35.25 37.71
N ALA A 139 -11.04 35.96 37.99
CA ALA A 139 -11.04 37.21 38.76
C ALA A 139 -11.00 38.49 37.88
N GLU A 140 -10.93 38.36 36.55
CA GLU A 140 -11.07 39.43 35.54
C GLU A 140 -12.27 39.16 34.61
#